data_AF-A0A3N5I5G1-F1
#
_entry.id   AF-A0A3N5I5G1-F1
#
_cell.length_a   1.000
_cell.length_b   1.000
_cell.length_c   1.000
_cell.angle_alpha   90.00
_cell.angle_beta   90.00
_cell.angle_gamma   90.00
#
_symmetry.space_group_name_H-M   'P 1'
#
loop_
_entity.id
_entity.type
_entity.pdbx_description
1 polymer ?
#
loop_
_entity_poly.entity_id
_entity_poly.type
_entity_poly.pdbx_seq_one_letter_code
_entity_poly.pdbx_strand_id
1 'polypeptide(L)'
;MTSKQPVQTNSQALAGVMPASPAIKDSPAVERALNRSKLYLLVSWSQLYPEDDEFLDYMQCGEFVEDGRAALDALDQALDGIGGERAKLKLVLLRKQFDQIEKVIASECVNWQLADLQAEHRRVFSNVITLDCPPYETLFGNDHVFAQSQVMGDIAGFYRAFGVELSKDIHERLDHLSVEFEFMHFLAYKESYSRCHDGADKTQIVLDAQKKFVKNHIGRWVPLFCRMLVKKAGSGFYKHVADLMAEWMDFEVAFLGVVPQPYSETDYRPATFNSPEGQTYECGAQDQGNELSLLLNEVGAESFLDKKDQGKDKEGEGPVGTA
;
A
#
# COMPACT_ATOMS: atom_id res chain seq x y z
N MET A 1 71.43 -58.71 26.98
CA MET A 1 70.59 -58.33 25.82
C MET A 1 69.22 -58.96 26.00
N THR A 2 68.26 -58.22 26.55
CA THR A 2 66.84 -58.59 26.60
C THR A 2 66.04 -57.31 26.86
N SER A 3 65.73 -56.56 25.79
CA SER A 3 64.83 -55.40 25.88
C SER A 3 63.38 -55.86 25.83
N LYS A 4 62.61 -55.46 26.84
CA LYS A 4 61.14 -55.49 26.85
C LYS A 4 60.61 -54.28 26.07
N GLN A 5 59.67 -54.51 25.15
CA GLN A 5 58.86 -53.46 24.52
C GLN A 5 57.83 -52.89 25.50
N PRO A 6 57.44 -51.61 25.39
CA PRO A 6 56.17 -51.11 25.89
C PRO A 6 55.13 -50.89 24.79
N VAL A 7 53.89 -51.12 25.23
CA VAL A 7 52.57 -51.09 24.60
C VAL A 7 52.24 -49.75 23.93
N GLN A 8 51.67 -49.79 22.71
CA GLN A 8 51.03 -48.65 22.04
C GLN A 8 49.63 -48.41 22.62
N THR A 9 49.40 -47.23 23.18
CA THR A 9 48.06 -46.72 23.52
C THR A 9 47.48 -45.99 22.31
N ASN A 10 46.44 -46.57 21.71
CA ASN A 10 45.63 -45.92 20.69
C ASN A 10 44.81 -44.79 21.32
N SER A 11 45.10 -43.53 20.97
CA SER A 11 44.25 -42.39 21.27
C SER A 11 43.26 -42.21 20.11
N GLN A 12 41.98 -42.54 20.33
CA GLN A 12 40.91 -42.18 19.41
C GLN A 12 40.72 -40.67 19.43
N ALA A 13 40.97 -40.02 18.29
CA ALA A 13 40.63 -38.63 18.09
C ALA A 13 39.10 -38.48 18.03
N LEU A 14 38.54 -37.73 18.98
CA LEU A 14 37.15 -37.25 18.93
C LEU A 14 37.03 -36.29 17.73
N ALA A 15 36.39 -36.75 16.66
CA ALA A 15 35.96 -35.88 15.57
C ALA A 15 34.89 -34.94 16.11
N GLY A 16 35.25 -33.68 16.35
CA GLY A 16 34.30 -32.62 16.64
C GLY A 16 33.35 -32.47 15.46
N VAL A 17 32.05 -32.65 15.70
CA VAL A 17 31.00 -32.28 14.75
C VAL A 17 31.07 -30.77 14.59
N MET A 18 31.60 -30.30 13.46
CA MET A 18 31.48 -28.89 13.10
C MET A 18 29.99 -28.58 12.91
N PRO A 19 29.46 -27.51 13.51
CA PRO A 19 28.08 -27.11 13.25
C PRO A 19 27.94 -26.87 11.74
N ALA A 20 26.92 -27.48 11.15
CA ALA A 20 26.60 -27.24 9.74
C ALA A 20 26.48 -25.73 9.52
N SER A 21 27.16 -25.19 8.49
CA SER A 21 26.89 -23.81 8.07
C SER A 21 25.39 -23.69 7.80
N PRO A 22 24.71 -22.66 8.33
CA PRO A 22 23.30 -22.47 8.09
C PRO A 22 23.07 -22.47 6.58
N ALA A 23 22.02 -23.18 6.14
CA ALA A 23 21.65 -23.16 4.73
C ALA A 23 21.43 -21.70 4.31
N ILE A 24 21.73 -21.34 3.06
CA ILE A 24 21.63 -19.94 2.58
C ILE A 24 20.26 -19.29 2.90
N LYS A 25 19.21 -20.13 2.91
CA LYS A 25 17.83 -19.79 3.30
C LYS A 25 17.65 -19.34 4.76
N ASP A 26 18.51 -19.76 5.67
CA ASP A 26 18.44 -19.44 7.10
C ASP A 26 19.44 -18.31 7.46
N SER A 27 19.93 -17.57 6.47
CA SER A 27 20.86 -16.48 6.72
C SER A 27 20.12 -15.27 7.32
N PRO A 28 20.73 -14.51 8.25
CA PRO A 28 20.11 -13.33 8.84
C PRO A 28 19.61 -12.31 7.81
N ALA A 29 20.28 -12.20 6.66
CA ALA A 29 19.86 -11.30 5.59
C ALA A 29 18.54 -11.72 4.91
N VAL A 30 18.31 -13.02 4.76
CA VAL A 30 17.06 -13.59 4.21
C VAL A 30 15.92 -13.39 5.20
N GLU A 31 16.18 -13.63 6.50
CA GLU A 31 15.21 -13.42 7.58
C GLU A 31 14.83 -11.94 7.74
N ARG A 32 15.80 -11.00 7.71
CA ARG A 32 15.48 -9.57 7.74
C ARG A 32 14.52 -9.18 6.62
N ALA A 33 14.83 -9.61 5.39
CA ALA A 33 14.03 -9.28 4.22
C ALA A 33 12.61 -9.89 4.30
N LEU A 34 12.50 -11.15 4.72
CA LEU A 34 11.22 -11.84 4.86
C LEU A 34 10.34 -11.20 5.95
N ASN A 35 10.91 -10.86 7.11
CA ASN A 35 10.11 -10.30 8.20
C ASN A 35 9.74 -8.83 7.97
N ARG A 36 10.60 -8.06 7.27
CA ARG A 36 10.19 -6.74 6.74
C ARG A 36 9.02 -6.86 5.76
N SER A 37 9.08 -7.86 4.87
CA SER A 37 8.00 -8.14 3.91
C SER A 37 6.67 -8.42 4.61
N LYS A 38 6.66 -9.24 5.67
CA LYS A 38 5.45 -9.51 6.47
C LYS A 38 4.88 -8.24 7.11
N LEU A 39 5.72 -7.40 7.71
CA LEU A 39 5.27 -6.16 8.34
C LEU A 39 4.63 -5.21 7.32
N TYR A 40 5.21 -5.08 6.13
CA TYR A 40 4.61 -4.32 5.03
C TYR A 40 3.23 -4.85 4.61
N LEU A 41 3.06 -6.18 4.55
CA LEU A 41 1.78 -6.79 4.20
C LEU A 41 0.70 -6.49 5.24
N LEU A 42 1.05 -6.63 6.53
CA LEU A 42 0.13 -6.33 7.63
C LEU A 42 -0.35 -4.88 7.60
N VAL A 43 0.58 -3.92 7.46
CA VAL A 43 0.19 -2.51 7.38
C VAL A 43 -0.57 -2.22 6.10
N SER A 44 -0.23 -2.85 4.96
CA SER A 44 -0.98 -2.68 3.71
C SER A 44 -2.45 -3.10 3.87
N TRP A 45 -2.69 -4.32 4.33
CA TRP A 45 -4.05 -4.86 4.45
C TRP A 45 -4.92 -4.02 5.39
N SER A 46 -4.33 -3.54 6.49
CA SER A 46 -5.04 -2.69 7.45
C SER A 46 -5.53 -1.35 6.90
N GLN A 47 -5.06 -0.90 5.72
CA GLN A 47 -5.52 0.36 5.11
C GLN A 47 -6.62 0.16 4.06
N LEU A 48 -6.81 -1.05 3.55
CA LEU A 48 -7.82 -1.31 2.52
C LEU A 48 -9.22 -1.18 3.10
N TYR A 49 -10.15 -0.75 2.25
CA TYR A 49 -11.56 -0.84 2.59
C TYR A 49 -11.94 -2.32 2.72
N PRO A 50 -12.58 -2.74 3.82
CA PRO A 50 -12.93 -4.14 4.04
C PRO A 50 -14.17 -4.50 3.20
N GLU A 51 -13.92 -5.20 2.08
CA GLU A 51 -14.96 -5.72 1.19
C GLU A 51 -15.68 -6.94 1.80
N ASP A 52 -14.96 -7.72 2.61
CA ASP A 52 -15.43 -8.92 3.31
C ASP A 52 -14.91 -8.96 4.76
N ASP A 53 -15.26 -10.02 5.49
CA ASP A 53 -14.91 -10.25 6.89
C ASP A 53 -13.50 -10.83 7.10
N GLU A 54 -12.73 -11.14 6.05
CA GLU A 54 -11.43 -11.83 6.20
C GLU A 54 -10.46 -11.07 7.12
N PHE A 55 -10.33 -9.76 6.90
CA PHE A 55 -9.44 -8.94 7.74
C PHE A 55 -9.98 -8.79 9.17
N LEU A 56 -11.31 -8.71 9.34
CA LEU A 56 -11.93 -8.59 10.65
C LEU A 56 -11.73 -9.89 11.46
N ASP A 57 -11.92 -11.04 10.82
CA ASP A 57 -11.67 -12.36 11.40
C ASP A 57 -10.20 -12.50 11.77
N TYR A 58 -9.29 -12.13 10.88
CA TYR A 58 -7.84 -12.13 11.12
C TYR A 58 -7.42 -11.24 12.31
N MET A 59 -8.11 -10.13 12.52
CA MET A 59 -7.93 -9.30 13.72
C MET A 59 -8.50 -9.96 14.97
N GLN A 60 -9.74 -10.46 14.91
CA GLN A 60 -10.48 -10.98 16.07
C GLN A 60 -9.96 -12.33 16.57
N CYS A 61 -9.40 -13.16 15.68
CA CYS A 61 -8.76 -14.42 16.05
C CYS A 61 -7.38 -14.23 16.70
N GLY A 62 -6.81 -13.01 16.63
CA GLY A 62 -5.53 -12.64 17.22
C GLY A 62 -4.33 -12.79 16.27
N GLU A 63 -4.49 -13.44 15.13
CA GLU A 63 -3.39 -13.73 14.19
C GLU A 63 -2.71 -12.45 13.68
N PHE A 64 -3.45 -11.37 13.42
CA PHE A 64 -2.87 -10.07 13.03
C PHE A 64 -1.78 -9.59 14.00
N VAL A 65 -2.02 -9.73 15.30
CA VAL A 65 -1.08 -9.29 16.34
C VAL A 65 0.05 -10.30 16.51
N GLU A 66 -0.28 -11.59 16.50
CA GLU A 66 0.70 -12.67 16.63
C GLU A 66 1.73 -12.66 15.50
N ASP A 67 1.27 -12.52 14.25
CA ASP A 67 2.15 -12.45 13.07
C ASP A 67 3.04 -11.22 13.10
N GLY A 68 2.49 -10.07 13.52
CA GLY A 68 3.26 -8.84 13.70
C GLY A 68 4.36 -8.98 14.74
N ARG A 69 4.05 -9.55 15.90
CA ARG A 69 5.03 -9.81 16.97
C ARG A 69 6.09 -10.81 16.51
N ALA A 70 5.69 -11.91 15.88
CA ALA A 70 6.60 -12.93 15.38
C ALA A 70 7.56 -12.35 14.32
N ALA A 71 7.06 -11.50 13.41
CA ALA A 71 7.89 -10.79 12.44
C ALA A 71 8.89 -9.85 13.13
N LEU A 72 8.46 -9.09 14.16
CA LEU A 72 9.37 -8.23 14.92
C LEU A 72 10.42 -9.01 15.71
N ASP A 73 10.07 -10.16 16.29
CA ASP A 73 11.00 -11.05 16.99
C ASP A 73 12.09 -11.57 16.06
N ALA A 74 11.71 -12.12 14.92
CA ALA A 74 12.66 -12.61 13.95
C ALA A 74 13.51 -11.47 13.35
N LEU A 75 12.90 -10.31 13.08
CA LEU A 75 13.61 -9.15 12.56
C LEU A 75 14.64 -8.59 13.57
N ASP A 76 14.30 -8.50 14.85
CA ASP A 76 15.20 -8.03 15.91
C ASP A 76 16.41 -8.96 16.07
N GLN A 77 16.16 -10.28 16.11
CA GLN A 77 17.22 -11.29 16.16
C GLN A 77 18.15 -11.22 14.94
N ALA A 78 17.58 -10.96 13.77
CA ALA A 78 18.32 -10.91 12.52
C ALA A 78 18.91 -9.52 12.20
N LEU A 79 18.61 -8.46 12.98
CA LEU A 79 18.89 -7.06 12.61
C LEU A 79 20.36 -6.78 12.33
N ASP A 80 21.28 -7.47 13.04
CA ASP A 80 22.73 -7.38 12.84
C ASP A 80 23.28 -5.94 12.94
N GLY A 81 22.69 -5.13 13.83
CA GLY A 81 23.06 -3.74 14.05
C GLY A 81 22.73 -2.76 12.91
N ILE A 82 22.08 -3.21 11.84
CA ILE A 82 21.68 -2.36 10.70
C ILE A 82 20.71 -1.28 11.19
N GLY A 83 20.93 -0.04 10.75
CA GLY A 83 20.18 1.15 11.19
C GLY A 83 20.51 1.63 12.61
N GLY A 84 21.45 0.97 13.30
CA GLY A 84 21.99 1.39 14.59
C GLY A 84 20.96 1.46 15.72
N GLU A 85 21.22 2.32 16.71
CA GLU A 85 20.36 2.46 17.88
C GLU A 85 18.95 2.97 17.52
N ARG A 86 18.83 3.77 16.46
CA ARG A 86 17.55 4.26 15.96
C ARG A 86 16.65 3.11 15.54
N ALA A 87 17.14 2.17 14.73
CA ALA A 87 16.35 1.01 14.31
C ALA A 87 15.93 0.13 15.50
N LYS A 88 16.84 -0.15 16.43
CA LYS A 88 16.54 -0.94 17.65
C LYS A 88 15.45 -0.29 18.49
N LEU A 89 15.55 1.01 18.73
CA LEU A 89 14.52 1.76 19.47
C LEU A 89 13.16 1.63 18.79
N LYS A 90 13.11 1.70 17.45
CA LYS A 90 11.85 1.59 16.70
C LYS A 90 11.23 0.21 16.78
N LEU A 91 12.01 -0.88 16.78
CA LEU A 91 11.47 -2.23 17.03
C LEU A 91 10.79 -2.34 18.40
N VAL A 92 11.35 -1.72 19.44
CA VAL A 92 10.71 -1.68 20.78
C VAL A 92 9.39 -0.91 20.73
N LEU A 93 9.35 0.23 20.04
CA LEU A 93 8.13 1.03 19.90
C LEU A 93 7.06 0.31 19.08
N LEU A 94 7.44 -0.39 18.01
CA LEU A 94 6.54 -1.21 17.18
C LEU A 94 5.87 -2.31 18.01
N ARG A 95 6.62 -3.02 18.87
CA ARG A 95 6.05 -4.01 19.79
C ARG A 95 5.01 -3.40 20.71
N LYS A 96 5.31 -2.24 21.27
CA LYS A 96 4.36 -1.50 22.11
C LYS A 96 3.08 -1.15 21.34
N GLN A 97 3.16 -0.83 20.05
CA GLN A 97 1.95 -0.56 19.25
C GLN A 97 1.12 -1.82 19.03
N PHE A 98 1.74 -2.97 18.76
CA PHE A 98 1.00 -4.24 18.72
C PHE A 98 0.30 -4.57 20.04
N ASP A 99 0.93 -4.27 21.19
CA ASP A 99 0.28 -4.43 22.50
C ASP A 99 -0.92 -3.48 22.69
N GLN A 100 -0.90 -2.28 22.10
CA GLN A 100 -2.07 -1.39 22.13
C GLN A 100 -3.15 -1.86 21.18
N ILE A 101 -2.78 -2.32 19.98
CA ILE A 101 -3.71 -2.85 18.99
C ILE A 101 -4.46 -4.04 19.57
N GLU A 102 -3.77 -5.00 20.19
CA GLU A 102 -4.38 -6.15 20.85
C GLU A 102 -5.41 -5.73 21.91
N LYS A 103 -5.06 -4.75 22.75
CA LYS A 103 -5.98 -4.24 23.78
C LYS A 103 -7.22 -3.64 23.18
N VAL A 104 -7.07 -2.81 22.15
CA VAL A 104 -8.20 -2.17 21.47
C VAL A 104 -9.06 -3.20 20.74
N ILE A 105 -8.47 -4.19 20.08
CA ILE A 105 -9.21 -5.29 19.46
C ILE A 105 -10.06 -6.00 20.52
N ALA A 106 -9.46 -6.36 21.66
CA ALA A 106 -10.15 -7.07 22.74
C ALA A 106 -11.24 -6.23 23.44
N SER A 107 -11.08 -4.90 23.54
CA SER A 107 -12.02 -4.04 24.25
C SER A 107 -13.10 -3.41 23.37
N GLU A 108 -12.77 -3.07 22.13
CA GLU A 108 -13.64 -2.31 21.22
C GLU A 108 -14.09 -3.15 20.02
N CYS A 109 -13.20 -3.97 19.44
CA CYS A 109 -13.47 -4.66 18.17
C CYS A 109 -13.99 -6.09 18.33
N VAL A 110 -13.97 -6.68 19.53
CA VAL A 110 -14.28 -8.11 19.76
C VAL A 110 -15.69 -8.52 19.30
N ASN A 111 -16.63 -7.57 19.27
CA ASN A 111 -18.01 -7.80 18.81
C ASN A 111 -18.33 -7.07 17.50
N TRP A 112 -17.34 -6.43 16.86
CA TRP A 112 -17.55 -5.79 15.57
C TRP A 112 -18.05 -6.80 14.57
N GLN A 113 -18.98 -6.35 13.75
CA GLN A 113 -19.35 -6.98 12.49
C GLN A 113 -18.65 -6.23 11.35
N LEU A 114 -18.66 -6.82 10.15
CA LEU A 114 -18.09 -6.18 8.95
C LEU A 114 -18.56 -4.73 8.78
N ALA A 115 -19.85 -4.47 9.01
CA ALA A 115 -20.43 -3.13 8.91
C ALA A 115 -19.80 -2.11 9.87
N ASP A 116 -19.37 -2.52 11.07
CA ASP A 116 -18.72 -1.66 12.05
C ASP A 116 -17.31 -1.27 11.58
N LEU A 117 -16.53 -2.23 11.09
CA LEU A 117 -15.20 -1.98 10.52
C LEU A 117 -15.30 -1.08 9.28
N GLN A 118 -16.26 -1.35 8.38
CA GLN A 118 -16.54 -0.51 7.22
C GLN A 118 -16.94 0.92 7.62
N ALA A 119 -17.76 1.08 8.65
CA ALA A 119 -18.19 2.38 9.15
C ALA A 119 -17.00 3.15 9.75
N GLU A 120 -16.16 2.48 10.52
CA GLU A 120 -14.97 3.08 11.11
C GLU A 120 -13.93 3.45 10.04
N HIS A 121 -13.67 2.57 9.05
CA HIS A 121 -12.80 2.85 7.90
C HIS A 121 -13.27 4.10 7.16
N ARG A 122 -14.56 4.17 6.78
CA ARG A 122 -15.13 5.37 6.15
C ARG A 122 -14.98 6.60 7.04
N ARG A 123 -15.18 6.48 8.35
CA ARG A 123 -15.03 7.60 9.28
C ARG A 123 -13.62 8.17 9.24
N VAL A 124 -12.58 7.33 9.19
CA VAL A 124 -11.18 7.78 9.26
C VAL A 124 -10.56 8.11 7.89
N PHE A 125 -10.98 7.45 6.80
CA PHE A 125 -10.39 7.64 5.46
C PHE A 125 -11.28 8.41 4.46
N SER A 126 -12.51 8.81 4.83
CA SER A 126 -13.39 9.60 3.94
C SER A 126 -12.78 10.95 3.54
N ASN A 127 -13.17 11.45 2.36
CA ASN A 127 -12.68 12.65 1.67
C ASN A 127 -13.67 13.84 1.67
N VAL A 128 -14.71 13.81 2.50
CA VAL A 128 -15.87 14.74 2.41
C VAL A 128 -15.60 16.12 3.04
N ILE A 129 -14.58 16.27 3.90
CA ILE A 129 -14.24 17.51 4.59
C ILE A 129 -12.81 17.95 4.22
N THR A 130 -12.66 19.23 3.86
CA THR A 130 -11.35 19.87 3.64
C THR A 130 -10.54 19.82 4.93
N LEU A 131 -9.62 18.83 5.02
CA LEU A 131 -8.67 18.46 6.10
C LEU A 131 -8.55 16.92 6.26
N ASP A 132 -9.29 16.14 5.47
CA ASP A 132 -9.33 14.68 5.59
C ASP A 132 -8.03 13.99 5.20
N CYS A 133 -7.66 12.92 5.92
CA CYS A 133 -6.43 12.15 5.79
C CYS A 133 -6.51 11.16 4.61
N PRO A 134 -6.24 11.57 3.36
CA PRO A 134 -6.54 10.73 2.22
C PRO A 134 -5.35 9.80 1.96
N PRO A 135 -5.56 8.50 1.75
CA PRO A 135 -4.48 7.54 1.62
C PRO A 135 -3.81 7.55 0.23
N TYR A 136 -3.60 8.72 -0.38
CA TYR A 136 -3.02 8.86 -1.73
C TYR A 136 -1.80 9.80 -1.75
N GLU A 137 -0.65 9.33 -2.25
CA GLU A 137 0.59 10.13 -2.28
C GLU A 137 0.41 11.46 -3.01
N THR A 138 -0.29 11.47 -4.16
CA THR A 138 -0.39 12.67 -5.01
C THR A 138 -1.18 13.83 -4.40
N LEU A 139 -1.79 13.65 -3.22
CA LEU A 139 -2.44 14.72 -2.46
C LEU A 139 -1.46 15.41 -1.48
N PHE A 140 -0.23 14.93 -1.41
CA PHE A 140 0.87 15.49 -0.61
C PHE A 140 1.97 16.03 -1.53
N GLY A 141 2.41 17.26 -1.30
CA GLY A 141 3.65 17.77 -1.88
C GLY A 141 3.59 18.40 -3.27
N ASN A 142 2.40 18.59 -3.84
CA ASN A 142 2.27 19.03 -5.23
C ASN A 142 1.99 20.54 -5.33
N ASP A 143 3.06 21.32 -5.54
CA ASP A 143 3.00 22.77 -5.76
C ASP A 143 2.58 23.16 -7.19
N HIS A 144 2.55 22.21 -8.13
CA HIS A 144 2.30 22.45 -9.56
C HIS A 144 1.34 21.44 -10.21
N VAL A 145 0.58 21.89 -11.21
CA VAL A 145 -0.45 21.13 -11.94
C VAL A 145 0.06 19.80 -12.52
N PHE A 146 1.34 19.73 -12.91
CA PHE A 146 1.95 18.54 -13.51
C PHE A 146 2.60 17.58 -12.50
N ALA A 147 2.74 17.98 -11.24
CA ALA A 147 3.48 17.19 -10.25
C ALA A 147 2.76 15.87 -9.92
N GLN A 148 1.42 15.86 -9.93
CA GLN A 148 0.62 14.64 -9.77
C GLN A 148 0.92 13.61 -10.87
N SER A 149 0.96 14.03 -12.14
CA SER A 149 1.25 13.14 -13.26
C SER A 149 2.68 12.59 -13.24
N GLN A 150 3.64 13.39 -12.74
CA GLN A 150 5.02 12.95 -12.58
C GLN A 150 5.15 11.88 -11.49
N VAL A 151 4.57 12.10 -10.30
CA VAL A 151 4.54 11.13 -9.20
C VAL A 151 3.86 9.83 -9.65
N MET A 152 2.69 9.93 -10.26
CA MET A 152 1.95 8.80 -10.82
C MET A 152 2.77 8.01 -11.85
N GLY A 153 3.48 8.72 -12.74
CA GLY A 153 4.35 8.11 -13.74
C GLY A 153 5.56 7.40 -13.14
N ASP A 154 6.15 7.95 -12.07
CA ASP A 154 7.30 7.37 -11.36
C ASP A 154 6.89 6.07 -10.64
N ILE A 155 5.80 6.09 -9.86
CA ILE A 155 5.27 4.90 -9.18
C ILE A 155 4.92 3.80 -10.21
N ALA A 156 4.21 4.15 -11.29
CA ALA A 156 3.92 3.21 -12.37
C ALA A 156 5.20 2.68 -13.05
N GLY A 157 6.28 3.47 -13.07
CA GLY A 157 7.60 3.07 -13.55
C GLY A 157 8.22 1.99 -12.66
N PHE A 158 8.16 2.17 -11.33
CA PHE A 158 8.60 1.15 -10.36
C PHE A 158 7.88 -0.18 -10.55
N TYR A 159 6.55 -0.15 -10.63
CA TYR A 159 5.74 -1.38 -10.77
C TYR A 159 6.11 -2.13 -12.05
N ARG A 160 6.16 -1.42 -13.18
CA ARG A 160 6.54 -2.00 -14.48
C ARG A 160 7.96 -2.53 -14.51
N ALA A 161 8.91 -1.85 -13.86
CA ALA A 161 10.31 -2.30 -13.79
C ALA A 161 10.46 -3.66 -13.09
N PHE A 162 9.53 -4.01 -12.21
CA PHE A 162 9.50 -5.29 -11.51
C PHE A 162 8.51 -6.30 -12.11
N GLY A 163 7.82 -5.93 -13.18
CA GLY A 163 6.85 -6.77 -13.88
C GLY A 163 5.56 -7.00 -13.10
N VAL A 164 5.18 -6.06 -12.23
CA VAL A 164 3.93 -6.11 -11.45
C VAL A 164 2.96 -5.05 -11.94
N GLU A 165 1.67 -5.38 -11.84
CA GLU A 165 0.54 -4.50 -12.15
C GLU A 165 -0.53 -4.67 -11.07
N LEU A 166 -1.41 -3.69 -10.92
CA LEU A 166 -2.52 -3.80 -9.98
C LEU A 166 -3.49 -4.89 -10.47
N SER A 167 -4.02 -5.67 -9.53
CA SER A 167 -5.13 -6.57 -9.82
C SER A 167 -6.35 -5.80 -10.31
N LYS A 168 -7.11 -6.40 -11.22
CA LYS A 168 -8.39 -5.84 -11.69
C LYS A 168 -9.48 -5.86 -10.61
N ASP A 169 -9.28 -6.67 -9.59
CA ASP A 169 -10.22 -6.82 -8.47
C ASP A 169 -10.04 -5.69 -7.43
N ILE A 170 -8.91 -4.99 -7.47
CA ILE A 170 -8.61 -3.86 -6.59
C ILE A 170 -9.08 -2.56 -7.27
N HIS A 171 -10.00 -1.86 -6.60
CA HIS A 171 -10.58 -0.61 -7.07
C HIS A 171 -9.85 0.63 -6.53
N GLU A 172 -8.52 0.52 -6.36
CA GLU A 172 -7.68 1.59 -5.86
C GLU A 172 -6.73 2.15 -6.91
N ARG A 173 -6.27 3.38 -6.67
CA ARG A 173 -5.22 3.99 -7.48
C ARG A 173 -3.86 3.44 -7.12
N LEU A 174 -2.94 3.48 -8.08
CA LEU A 174 -1.57 3.01 -7.89
C LEU A 174 -0.77 3.80 -6.84
N ASP A 175 -1.21 5.02 -6.47
CA ASP A 175 -0.60 5.83 -5.41
C ASP A 175 -1.33 5.70 -4.07
N HIS A 176 -2.21 4.71 -3.93
CA HIS A 176 -2.87 4.41 -2.67
C HIS A 176 -1.87 3.78 -1.69
N LEU A 177 -1.94 4.15 -0.40
CA LEU A 177 -1.00 3.72 0.64
C LEU A 177 -0.86 2.19 0.71
N SER A 178 -1.98 1.46 0.68
CA SER A 178 -1.95 0.01 0.71
C SER A 178 -1.21 -0.56 -0.51
N VAL A 179 -1.41 0.01 -1.69
CA VAL A 179 -0.76 -0.46 -2.93
C VAL A 179 0.74 -0.21 -2.88
N GLU A 180 1.16 0.98 -2.41
CA GLU A 180 2.58 1.29 -2.21
C GLU A 180 3.26 0.40 -1.15
N PHE A 181 2.56 0.08 -0.07
CA PHE A 181 3.04 -0.84 0.96
C PHE A 181 3.08 -2.29 0.50
N GLU A 182 2.10 -2.74 -0.28
CA GLU A 182 2.11 -4.07 -0.89
C GLU A 182 3.27 -4.21 -1.88
N PHE A 183 3.58 -3.16 -2.65
CA PHE A 183 4.77 -3.16 -3.50
C PHE A 183 6.06 -3.30 -2.69
N MET A 184 6.15 -2.64 -1.53
CA MET A 184 7.30 -2.82 -0.63
C MET A 184 7.35 -4.19 0.03
N HIS A 185 6.19 -4.79 0.35
CA HIS A 185 6.09 -6.19 0.75
C HIS A 185 6.71 -7.09 -0.32
N PHE A 186 6.31 -6.89 -1.59
CA PHE A 186 6.82 -7.62 -2.73
C PHE A 186 8.34 -7.44 -2.90
N LEU A 187 8.86 -6.20 -2.83
CA LEU A 187 10.30 -5.96 -2.97
C LEU A 187 11.11 -6.60 -1.85
N ALA A 188 10.65 -6.53 -0.60
CA ALA A 188 11.31 -7.18 0.52
C ALA A 188 11.25 -8.72 0.42
N TYR A 189 10.14 -9.28 -0.06
CA TYR A 189 10.05 -10.72 -0.36
C TYR A 189 11.01 -11.11 -1.49
N LYS A 190 11.07 -10.30 -2.55
CA LYS A 190 11.96 -10.52 -3.70
C LYS A 190 13.43 -10.44 -3.29
N GLU A 191 13.79 -9.58 -2.33
CA GLU A 191 15.14 -9.55 -1.74
C GLU A 191 15.45 -10.87 -1.02
N SER A 192 14.53 -11.37 -0.21
CA SER A 192 14.66 -12.67 0.47
C SER A 192 14.87 -13.80 -0.55
N TYR A 193 14.04 -13.84 -1.59
CA TYR A 193 14.16 -14.79 -2.69
C TYR A 193 15.48 -14.65 -3.44
N SER A 194 15.89 -13.43 -3.78
CA SER A 194 17.06 -13.22 -4.64
C SER A 194 18.37 -13.59 -3.96
N ARG A 195 18.43 -13.40 -2.63
CA ARG A 195 19.57 -13.83 -1.80
C ARG A 195 19.78 -15.35 -1.84
N CYS A 196 18.71 -16.11 -2.02
CA CYS A 196 18.74 -17.56 -2.08
C CYS A 196 18.98 -18.10 -3.51
N HIS A 197 18.48 -17.41 -4.54
CA HIS A 197 18.33 -18.01 -5.88
C HIS A 197 18.98 -17.23 -7.03
N ASP A 198 19.14 -15.91 -6.90
CA ASP A 198 19.42 -15.02 -8.03
C ASP A 198 20.81 -14.37 -7.99
N GLY A 199 21.50 -14.44 -6.86
CA GLY A 199 22.85 -13.90 -6.68
C GLY A 199 22.89 -12.41 -6.29
N ALA A 200 24.11 -11.91 -6.10
CA ALA A 200 24.37 -10.59 -5.51
C ALA A 200 23.88 -9.42 -6.39
N ASP A 201 24.10 -9.47 -7.71
CA ASP A 201 23.76 -8.38 -8.62
C ASP A 201 22.25 -8.12 -8.66
N LYS A 202 21.45 -9.18 -8.81
CA LYS A 202 19.98 -9.07 -8.76
C LYS A 202 19.50 -8.62 -7.39
N THR A 203 20.11 -9.11 -6.31
CA THR A 203 19.80 -8.66 -4.94
C THR A 203 20.06 -7.16 -4.79
N GLN A 204 21.16 -6.64 -5.34
CA GLN A 204 21.49 -5.22 -5.27
C GLN A 204 20.46 -4.36 -6.02
N ILE A 205 19.95 -4.81 -7.17
CA ILE A 205 18.87 -4.11 -7.90
C ILE A 205 17.62 -3.96 -7.03
N VAL A 206 17.22 -5.04 -6.32
CA VAL A 206 16.05 -5.00 -5.43
C VAL A 206 16.28 -4.04 -4.26
N LEU A 207 17.46 -4.10 -3.63
CA LEU A 207 17.83 -3.20 -2.53
C LEU A 207 17.83 -1.73 -2.95
N ASP A 208 18.35 -1.43 -4.14
CA ASP A 208 18.37 -0.07 -4.69
C ASP A 208 16.97 0.44 -4.99
N ALA A 209 16.07 -0.43 -5.48
CA ALA A 209 14.67 -0.09 -5.69
C ALA A 209 13.96 0.21 -4.37
N GLN A 210 14.12 -0.62 -3.34
CA GLN A 210 13.57 -0.37 -2.01
C GLN A 210 14.03 0.99 -1.44
N LYS A 211 15.34 1.26 -1.51
CA LYS A 211 15.91 2.55 -1.06
C LYS A 211 15.32 3.74 -1.80
N LYS A 212 15.23 3.66 -3.14
CA LYS A 212 14.68 4.74 -3.95
C LYS A 212 13.19 4.94 -3.65
N PHE A 213 12.43 3.86 -3.54
CA PHE A 213 11.00 3.94 -3.28
C PHE A 213 10.71 4.56 -1.89
N VAL A 214 11.37 4.09 -0.83
CA VAL A 214 11.23 4.69 0.50
C VAL A 214 11.70 6.14 0.51
N LYS A 215 12.82 6.46 -0.13
CA LYS A 215 13.36 7.83 -0.16
C LYS A 215 12.47 8.82 -0.90
N ASN A 216 11.92 8.41 -2.04
CA ASN A 216 11.26 9.31 -2.99
C ASN A 216 9.73 9.29 -2.91
N HIS A 217 9.15 8.25 -2.28
CA HIS A 217 7.70 8.05 -2.12
C HIS A 217 7.31 7.92 -0.65
N ILE A 218 7.00 6.72 -0.16
CA ILE A 218 6.40 6.48 1.16
C ILE A 218 7.11 7.16 2.33
N GLY A 219 8.43 7.27 2.33
CA GLY A 219 9.18 7.94 3.42
C GLY A 219 8.97 9.45 3.49
N ARG A 220 8.40 10.08 2.45
CA ARG A 220 8.15 11.53 2.37
C ARG A 220 6.78 11.91 2.92
N TRP A 221 5.75 11.17 2.52
CA TRP A 221 4.36 11.54 2.75
C TRP A 221 3.69 10.78 3.90
N VAL A 222 4.02 9.49 4.07
CA VAL A 222 3.42 8.65 5.10
C VAL A 222 3.59 9.20 6.51
N PRO A 223 4.75 9.77 6.92
CA PRO A 223 4.86 10.35 8.26
C PRO A 223 3.89 11.51 8.52
N LEU A 224 3.55 12.31 7.50
CA LEU A 224 2.54 13.36 7.60
C LEU A 224 1.13 12.77 7.63
N PHE A 225 0.85 11.80 6.74
CA PHE A 225 -0.40 11.05 6.74
C PHE A 225 -0.68 10.42 8.12
N CYS A 226 0.28 9.76 8.76
CA CYS A 226 0.10 9.18 10.09
C CYS A 226 -0.30 10.23 11.13
N ARG A 227 0.29 11.43 11.12
CA ARG A 227 -0.10 12.52 12.04
C ARG A 227 -1.54 12.97 11.81
N MET A 228 -1.95 13.06 10.54
CA MET A 228 -3.34 13.40 10.18
C MET A 228 -4.30 12.29 10.61
N LEU A 229 -3.93 11.02 10.41
CA LEU A 229 -4.74 9.86 10.79
C LEU A 229 -4.90 9.76 12.30
N VAL A 230 -3.84 9.96 13.09
CA VAL A 230 -3.91 10.00 14.55
C VAL A 230 -4.89 11.09 15.01
N LYS A 231 -4.80 12.30 14.42
CA LYS A 231 -5.69 13.42 14.77
C LYS A 231 -7.15 13.13 14.40
N LYS A 232 -7.40 12.48 13.26
CA LYS A 232 -8.75 12.17 12.77
C LYS A 232 -9.38 10.98 13.48
N ALA A 233 -8.60 9.92 13.72
CA ALA A 233 -9.06 8.76 14.45
C ALA A 233 -9.35 9.12 15.92
N GLY A 234 -8.46 9.91 16.55
CA GLY A 234 -8.56 10.36 17.95
C GLY A 234 -8.27 9.26 18.98
N SER A 235 -8.82 8.06 18.75
CA SER A 235 -8.65 6.84 19.53
C SER A 235 -8.95 5.61 18.65
N GLY A 236 -8.95 4.41 19.24
CA GLY A 236 -9.35 3.18 18.58
C GLY A 236 -8.31 2.60 17.64
N PHE A 237 -8.74 1.63 16.83
CA PHE A 237 -7.86 0.76 16.04
C PHE A 237 -6.97 1.56 15.08
N TYR A 238 -7.55 2.41 14.23
CA TYR A 238 -6.81 3.14 13.21
C TYR A 238 -5.84 4.17 13.76
N LYS A 239 -6.08 4.70 14.97
CA LYS A 239 -5.10 5.55 15.66
C LYS A 239 -3.83 4.75 15.95
N HIS A 240 -3.95 3.53 16.47
CA HIS A 240 -2.79 2.70 16.80
C HIS A 240 -2.11 2.11 15.57
N VAL A 241 -2.86 1.82 14.50
CA VAL A 241 -2.28 1.49 13.20
C VAL A 241 -1.49 2.67 12.62
N ALA A 242 -1.98 3.91 12.77
CA ALA A 242 -1.23 5.10 12.35
C ALA A 242 0.09 5.27 13.11
N ASP A 243 0.09 5.06 14.43
CA ASP A 243 1.30 5.06 15.25
C ASP A 243 2.25 3.94 14.83
N LEU A 244 1.74 2.71 14.59
CA LEU A 244 2.52 1.58 14.09
C LEU A 244 3.21 1.92 12.77
N MET A 245 2.48 2.48 11.80
CA MET A 245 3.02 2.89 10.51
C MET A 245 4.07 4.01 10.64
N ALA A 246 3.88 4.95 11.55
CA ALA A 246 4.85 6.03 11.79
C ALA A 246 6.18 5.47 12.32
N GLU A 247 6.12 4.56 13.31
CA GLU A 247 7.31 3.90 13.83
C GLU A 247 7.95 2.97 12.79
N TRP A 248 7.13 2.33 11.94
CA TRP A 248 7.61 1.48 10.86
C TRP A 248 8.38 2.27 9.80
N MET A 249 7.85 3.42 9.37
CA MET A 249 8.55 4.27 8.40
C MET A 249 9.86 4.84 8.93
N ASP A 250 9.89 5.19 10.22
CA ASP A 250 11.11 5.65 10.85
C ASP A 250 12.16 4.51 10.97
N PHE A 251 11.71 3.30 11.31
CA PHE A 251 12.55 2.09 11.25
C PHE A 251 13.11 1.87 9.83
N GLU A 252 12.27 1.87 8.81
CA GLU A 252 12.65 1.60 7.42
C GLU A 252 13.66 2.62 6.88
N VAL A 253 13.47 3.90 7.20
CA VAL A 253 14.41 4.98 6.86
C VAL A 253 15.78 4.73 7.50
N ALA A 254 15.81 4.34 8.78
CA ALA A 254 17.05 4.03 9.49
C ALA A 254 17.71 2.75 8.92
N PHE A 255 16.93 1.69 8.72
CA PHE A 255 17.39 0.40 8.23
C PHE A 255 17.99 0.50 6.82
N LEU A 256 17.30 1.17 5.90
CA LEU A 256 17.76 1.35 4.52
C LEU A 256 18.85 2.42 4.37
N GLY A 257 19.09 3.22 5.43
CA GLY A 257 20.09 4.29 5.42
C GLY A 257 19.75 5.41 4.43
N VAL A 258 18.47 5.74 4.30
CA VAL A 258 17.99 6.77 3.38
C VAL A 258 17.59 8.04 4.14
N VAL A 259 17.46 9.16 3.43
CA VAL A 259 16.99 10.43 3.99
C VAL A 259 15.92 10.99 3.05
N PRO A 260 14.63 10.68 3.29
CA PRO A 260 13.52 11.27 2.56
C PRO A 260 13.41 12.78 2.83
N GLN A 261 12.85 13.53 1.88
CA GLN A 261 12.46 14.92 2.10
C GLN A 261 11.00 14.96 2.56
N PRO A 262 10.73 15.20 3.85
CA PRO A 262 9.39 15.08 4.41
C PRO A 262 8.49 16.22 3.93
N TYR A 263 7.21 15.91 3.74
CA TYR A 263 6.18 16.94 3.55
C TYR A 263 5.70 17.51 4.89
N SER A 264 5.26 18.76 4.86
CA SER A 264 4.68 19.52 5.95
C SER A 264 3.18 19.75 5.73
N GLU A 265 2.45 20.19 6.75
CA GLU A 265 0.99 20.42 6.64
C GLU A 265 0.64 21.46 5.56
N THR A 266 1.54 22.39 5.24
CA THR A 266 1.34 23.36 4.14
C THR A 266 1.38 22.73 2.75
N ASP A 267 1.94 21.53 2.65
CA ASP A 267 2.14 20.80 1.41
C ASP A 267 0.97 19.86 1.12
N TYR A 268 0.01 19.75 2.05
CA TYR A 268 -1.23 19.01 1.85
C TYR A 268 -2.25 19.87 1.09
N ARG A 269 -2.76 19.34 -0.02
CA ARG A 269 -3.81 19.98 -0.82
C ARG A 269 -4.97 19.00 -0.98
N PRO A 270 -6.06 19.13 -0.20
CA PRO A 270 -7.27 18.39 -0.51
C PRO A 270 -7.71 18.79 -1.91
N ALA A 271 -8.33 17.87 -2.65
CA ALA A 271 -8.92 18.17 -3.94
C ALA A 271 -10.05 19.19 -3.75
N THR A 272 -9.75 20.49 -3.70
CA THR A 272 -10.74 21.51 -3.95
C THR A 272 -11.10 21.38 -5.41
N PHE A 273 -12.37 21.07 -5.68
CA PHE A 273 -12.95 21.32 -6.99
C PHE A 273 -12.85 22.82 -7.25
N ASN A 274 -11.71 23.26 -7.78
CA ASN A 274 -11.63 24.53 -8.47
C ASN A 274 -12.28 24.23 -9.81
N SER A 275 -13.46 24.80 -10.06
CA SER A 275 -13.93 24.93 -11.44
C SER A 275 -12.75 25.50 -12.24
N PRO A 276 -12.34 24.88 -13.36
CA PRO A 276 -11.29 25.44 -14.19
C PRO A 276 -11.63 26.91 -14.40
N GLU A 277 -10.73 27.82 -14.02
CA GLU A 277 -10.94 29.24 -14.21
C GLU A 277 -11.13 29.50 -15.71
N GLY A 278 -12.38 29.56 -16.15
CA GLY A 278 -12.83 30.19 -17.39
C GLY A 278 -12.11 29.86 -18.69
N GLN A 279 -11.30 28.80 -18.77
CA GLN A 279 -10.68 28.38 -20.02
C GLN A 279 -11.36 27.13 -20.52
N THR A 280 -12.46 27.37 -21.22
CA THR A 280 -12.98 26.47 -22.23
C THR A 280 -11.85 26.21 -23.22
N TYR A 281 -11.15 25.09 -23.06
CA TYR A 281 -10.32 24.57 -24.14
C TYR A 281 -11.28 23.99 -25.16
N GLU A 282 -11.64 24.80 -26.16
CA GLU A 282 -12.16 24.27 -27.41
C GLU A 282 -11.05 23.43 -28.05
N CYS A 283 -11.05 22.13 -27.79
CA CYS A 283 -10.43 21.20 -28.72
C CYS A 283 -11.21 21.37 -30.03
N GLY A 284 -10.56 21.94 -31.04
CA GLY A 284 -11.17 22.39 -32.28
C GLY A 284 -11.82 21.27 -33.11
N ALA A 285 -13.02 20.89 -32.72
CA ALA A 285 -14.09 20.55 -33.63
C ALA A 285 -15.10 21.70 -33.53
N GLN A 286 -15.07 22.61 -34.51
CA GLN A 286 -16.22 23.49 -34.72
C GLN A 286 -17.37 22.59 -35.17
N ASP A 287 -18.13 22.06 -34.21
CA ASP A 287 -19.40 21.41 -34.47
C ASP A 287 -20.37 22.47 -34.98
N GLN A 288 -20.50 22.54 -36.31
CA GLN A 288 -21.50 23.38 -37.00
C GLN A 288 -22.89 22.73 -36.99
N GLY A 289 -23.13 21.70 -36.17
CA GLY A 289 -24.45 21.10 -35.93
C GLY A 289 -25.09 20.44 -37.15
N ASN A 290 -24.30 20.20 -38.21
CA ASN A 290 -24.76 19.75 -39.52
C ASN A 290 -24.16 18.40 -39.96
N GLU A 291 -23.35 17.76 -39.12
CA GLU A 291 -22.73 16.46 -39.45
C GLU A 291 -23.76 15.34 -39.52
N LEU A 292 -24.77 15.35 -38.65
CA LEU A 292 -25.81 14.32 -38.65
C LEU A 292 -26.68 14.41 -39.92
N SER A 293 -27.00 15.61 -40.37
CA SER A 293 -27.78 15.84 -41.59
C SER A 293 -26.98 15.55 -42.86
N LEU A 294 -25.67 15.83 -42.87
CA LEU A 294 -24.76 15.42 -43.95
C LEU A 294 -24.63 13.89 -44.04
N LEU A 295 -24.42 13.22 -42.90
CA LEU A 295 -24.30 11.76 -42.84
C LEU A 295 -25.60 11.07 -43.28
N LEU A 296 -26.76 11.57 -42.85
CA LEU A 296 -28.07 11.02 -43.24
C LEU A 296 -28.36 11.17 -44.74
N ASN A 297 -27.85 12.24 -45.37
CA ASN A 297 -27.93 12.44 -46.82
C ASN A 297 -26.98 11.51 -47.58
N GLU A 298 -25.75 11.34 -47.13
CA GLU A 298 -24.75 10.47 -47.78
C GLU A 298 -25.14 8.99 -47.76
N VAL A 299 -25.81 8.53 -46.69
CA VAL A 299 -26.26 7.14 -46.57
C VAL A 299 -27.69 6.91 -47.10
N GLY A 300 -28.34 7.94 -47.67
CA GLY A 300 -29.71 7.85 -48.22
C GLY A 300 -30.79 7.51 -47.18
N ALA A 301 -30.49 7.74 -45.90
CA ALA A 301 -31.32 7.29 -44.77
C ALA A 301 -32.55 8.18 -44.50
N GLU A 302 -32.67 9.34 -45.15
CA GLU A 302 -33.87 10.18 -45.04
C GLU A 302 -35.15 9.45 -45.49
N SER A 303 -35.03 8.55 -46.47
CA SER A 303 -36.16 7.77 -47.00
C SER A 303 -36.79 6.79 -46.00
N PHE A 304 -36.13 6.53 -44.86
CA PHE A 304 -36.61 5.63 -43.81
C PHE A 304 -37.36 6.32 -42.67
N LEU A 305 -37.27 7.65 -42.57
CA LEU A 305 -37.96 8.42 -41.52
C LEU A 305 -39.41 8.78 -41.91
N ASP A 306 -39.69 8.93 -43.20
CA ASP A 306 -40.98 9.47 -43.70
C ASP A 306 -42.13 8.45 -43.83
N LYS A 307 -41.93 7.19 -43.42
CA LYS A 307 -42.95 6.13 -43.55
C LYS A 307 -43.78 5.85 -42.29
N LYS A 308 -43.60 6.59 -41.19
CA LYS A 308 -44.30 6.32 -39.92
C LYS A 308 -45.47 7.24 -39.57
N ASP A 309 -45.69 8.35 -40.29
CA ASP A 309 -46.71 9.35 -39.92
C ASP A 309 -47.92 9.49 -40.87
N GLN A 310 -48.10 8.60 -41.85
CA GLN A 310 -49.36 8.53 -42.61
C GLN A 310 -50.28 7.44 -42.06
N GLY A 311 -50.97 7.75 -40.96
CA GLY A 311 -52.06 6.89 -40.50
C GLY A 311 -52.53 7.10 -39.07
N LYS A 312 -52.86 8.33 -38.67
CA LYS A 312 -53.76 8.60 -37.53
C LYS A 312 -54.16 10.08 -37.48
N ASP A 313 -55.10 10.45 -38.33
CA ASP A 313 -55.96 11.63 -38.12
C ASP A 313 -57.40 11.27 -38.55
N LYS A 314 -58.37 11.75 -37.75
CA LYS A 314 -59.83 11.46 -37.67
C LYS A 314 -60.17 10.63 -36.43
N GLU A 315 -60.98 11.01 -35.45
CA GLU A 315 -61.98 12.07 -35.20
C GLU A 315 -62.02 12.20 -33.64
N GLY A 316 -62.21 13.37 -33.01
CA GLY A 316 -63.50 14.03 -32.88
C GLY A 316 -63.60 14.72 -31.50
N GLU A 317 -64.43 15.74 -31.45
CA GLU A 317 -64.60 16.77 -30.42
C GLU A 317 -64.85 16.26 -28.99
N GLY A 318 -64.37 17.02 -28.00
CA GLY A 318 -64.67 16.80 -26.58
C GLY A 318 -66.06 17.28 -26.15
N PRO A 319 -66.39 17.12 -24.85
CA PRO A 319 -67.24 18.09 -24.20
C PRO A 319 -66.66 18.63 -22.89
N VAL A 320 -67.07 19.88 -22.64
CA VAL A 320 -66.88 20.71 -21.45
C VAL A 320 -67.70 20.16 -20.28
N GLY A 321 -67.21 20.34 -19.04
CA GLY A 321 -68.03 20.15 -17.85
C GLY A 321 -67.29 20.41 -16.54
N THR A 322 -67.38 21.65 -16.04
CA THR A 322 -67.15 22.03 -14.65
C THR A 322 -68.31 21.58 -13.75
N ALA A 323 -67.98 20.99 -12.60
CA ALA A 323 -68.62 21.19 -11.30
C ALA A 323 -67.63 20.78 -10.21
#